data_AF-A0A929Z4P3-F1
#
_entry.id   AF-A0A929Z4P3-F1
#
_cell.length_a   1.000
_cell.length_b   1.000
_cell.length_c   1.000
_cell.angle_alpha   90.00
_cell.angle_beta   90.00
_cell.angle_gamma   90.00
#
_symmetry.space_group_name_H-M   'P 1'
#
loop_
_entity.id
_entity.type
_entity.pdbx_description
1 polymer ?
#
loop_
_entity_poly.entity_id
_entity_poly.type
_entity_poly.pdbx_seq_one_letter_code
_entity_poly.pdbx_strand_id
1 'polypeptide(L)'
;MKNLASKLLAAALLLVGSAAFFSCNNDDDVKIKSYPMEVKFALNDGLAWNNITDAKLIVSNDKGLHDTISIKGDTTITFVQGQYNFVVTGKVKDEAAAYVQGTAGANLFQNATVNVALSKVVRSSLIFKAIYTTGGKQGYMKDGYFEIVNNSDEVQYLDGLILSAPAGKQQNKNAWQANGFEDLYACGQGQVLAFPGSGHDYPLQPGQSVLIANDGANHKDLAGAGNHCPDLSKADWEVYLSYVNGEIDYPAKNLDVIFVNNKYMKAFGLGFFGRAYVLARLPQGMTPEAFAADHSNIKKEPGNAAATMEYLVIPSKYVLDAVDIWDAQTTNHYPTFLAKDDAEGVLASKAWEGKCVRRKVTKVVNGRAYYQDTNNSVNDFLNNQELKPGVTPAVADNQ
;
A
#
# COMPACT_ATOMS: atom_id res chain seq x y z
N MET A 1 32.29 -58.02 -57.75
CA MET A 1 33.22 -57.37 -58.70
C MET A 1 33.67 -56.04 -58.10
N LYS A 2 34.99 -55.84 -57.97
CA LYS A 2 35.73 -54.61 -57.56
C LYS A 2 35.49 -54.21 -56.09
N ASN A 3 36.35 -54.42 -55.08
CA ASN A 3 37.81 -54.41 -54.96
C ASN A 3 38.51 -53.22 -55.63
N LEU A 4 38.94 -52.26 -54.82
CA LEU A 4 40.20 -51.54 -55.02
C LEU A 4 40.78 -51.09 -53.65
N ALA A 5 41.85 -51.78 -53.24
CA ALA A 5 42.87 -51.31 -52.30
C ALA A 5 43.61 -50.10 -52.94
N SER A 6 44.42 -49.26 -52.30
CA SER A 6 45.43 -49.41 -51.24
C SER A 6 46.12 -48.04 -51.07
N LYS A 7 46.79 -47.81 -49.92
CA LYS A 7 48.16 -47.24 -49.74
C LYS A 7 48.29 -46.73 -48.29
N LEU A 8 49.06 -47.40 -47.41
CA LEU A 8 50.52 -47.30 -47.19
C LEU A 8 50.91 -45.87 -46.76
N LEU A 9 51.70 -45.55 -45.72
CA LEU A 9 52.68 -46.20 -44.84
C LEU A 9 52.97 -45.14 -43.73
N ALA A 10 53.20 -45.41 -42.43
CA ALA A 10 54.47 -45.77 -41.77
C ALA A 10 54.23 -45.69 -40.23
N ALA A 11 54.48 -46.73 -39.42
CA ALA A 11 55.73 -47.02 -38.67
C ALA A 11 56.29 -45.79 -37.90
N ALA A 12 56.54 -45.80 -36.58
CA ALA A 12 57.24 -46.83 -35.80
C ALA A 12 57.04 -46.75 -34.26
N LEU A 13 57.00 -47.95 -33.66
CA LEU A 13 57.61 -48.43 -32.40
C LEU A 13 57.84 -47.46 -31.22
N LEU A 14 57.32 -47.80 -30.03
CA LEU A 14 58.05 -48.58 -29.02
C LEU A 14 57.15 -48.98 -27.82
N LEU A 15 57.46 -50.17 -27.29
CA LEU A 15 56.89 -50.85 -26.13
C LEU A 15 56.86 -49.93 -24.89
N VAL A 16 55.96 -50.13 -23.92
CA VAL A 16 56.22 -50.95 -22.72
C VAL A 16 54.91 -51.11 -21.92
N GLY A 17 54.68 -52.31 -21.39
CA GLY A 17 54.04 -52.47 -20.07
C GLY A 17 52.54 -52.79 -20.06
N SER A 18 52.22 -54.06 -20.29
CA SER A 18 51.02 -54.66 -19.69
C SER A 18 51.15 -54.64 -18.17
N ALA A 19 50.48 -53.68 -17.53
CA ALA A 19 50.09 -53.75 -16.13
C ALA A 19 48.57 -53.83 -16.10
N ALA A 20 48.07 -54.91 -15.49
CA ALA A 20 46.66 -55.07 -15.18
C ALA A 20 46.21 -53.85 -14.35
N PHE A 21 45.39 -52.98 -14.93
CA PHE A 21 44.63 -52.03 -14.15
C PHE A 21 43.55 -52.83 -13.43
N PHE A 22 43.85 -53.19 -12.18
CA PHE A 22 42.83 -53.33 -11.17
C PHE A 22 42.02 -52.04 -11.18
N SER A 23 40.76 -52.15 -11.59
CA SER A 23 39.74 -51.14 -11.38
C SER A 23 39.58 -50.93 -9.88
N CYS A 24 40.32 -49.97 -9.33
CA CYS A 24 39.96 -49.39 -8.04
C CYS A 24 38.72 -48.54 -8.29
N ASN A 25 37.55 -49.15 -8.06
CA ASN A 25 36.32 -48.45 -7.71
C ASN A 25 36.64 -47.51 -6.55
N ASN A 26 36.69 -46.22 -6.81
CA ASN A 26 36.39 -45.17 -5.83
C ASN A 26 35.43 -44.21 -6.51
N ASP A 27 34.24 -44.71 -6.86
CA ASP A 27 33.06 -43.85 -6.88
C ASP A 27 32.69 -43.58 -5.41
N ASP A 28 33.49 -42.72 -4.77
CA ASP A 28 33.03 -42.02 -3.58
C ASP A 28 31.97 -41.02 -4.08
N ASP A 29 30.73 -41.51 -4.23
CA ASP A 29 29.56 -40.65 -4.22
C ASP A 29 29.66 -39.80 -2.95
N VAL A 30 30.06 -38.54 -3.09
CA VAL A 30 30.08 -37.58 -1.99
C VAL A 30 28.65 -37.40 -1.54
N LYS A 31 28.22 -38.22 -0.57
CA LYS A 31 26.88 -38.15 0.00
C LYS A 31 26.76 -36.80 0.71
N ILE A 32 26.03 -35.89 0.08
CA ILE A 32 25.68 -34.61 0.68
C ILE A 32 24.87 -34.92 1.94
N LYS A 33 25.46 -34.61 3.11
CA LYS A 33 24.83 -34.87 4.41
C LYS A 33 23.71 -33.88 4.66
N SER A 34 22.72 -34.29 5.43
CA SER A 34 21.67 -33.40 5.94
C SER A 34 21.80 -33.25 7.45
N TYR A 35 21.49 -32.05 7.94
CA TYR A 35 21.57 -31.70 9.35
C TYR A 35 20.31 -30.94 9.77
N PRO A 36 19.85 -31.10 11.02
CA PRO A 36 18.83 -30.26 11.60
C PRO A 36 19.35 -28.83 11.79
N MET A 37 18.53 -27.87 11.35
CA MET A 37 18.65 -26.44 11.63
C MET A 37 17.51 -26.04 12.58
N GLU A 38 17.85 -25.60 13.78
CA GLU A 38 16.90 -24.95 14.69
C GLU A 38 16.76 -23.48 14.29
N VAL A 39 15.55 -23.04 13.98
CA VAL A 39 15.23 -21.65 13.61
C VAL A 39 14.48 -21.02 14.79
N LYS A 40 15.14 -20.05 15.44
CA LYS A 40 14.57 -19.30 16.56
C LYS A 40 14.15 -17.92 16.13
N PHE A 41 13.01 -17.46 16.62
CA PHE A 41 12.46 -16.15 16.28
C PHE A 41 12.48 -15.22 17.49
N ALA A 42 13.24 -14.14 17.39
CA ALA A 42 13.24 -13.07 18.39
C ALA A 42 12.23 -12.00 17.96
N LEU A 43 11.08 -11.94 18.64
CA LEU A 43 10.01 -10.97 18.37
C LEU A 43 10.34 -9.63 19.05
N ASN A 44 10.53 -8.57 18.25
CA ASN A 44 10.76 -7.20 18.72
C ASN A 44 9.47 -6.35 18.59
N ASP A 45 9.53 -5.07 18.96
CA ASP A 45 8.46 -4.08 18.70
C ASP A 45 7.08 -4.45 19.26
N GLY A 46 7.05 -5.20 20.37
CA GLY A 46 5.82 -5.69 21.00
C GLY A 46 5.10 -6.78 20.20
N LEU A 47 5.76 -7.37 19.19
CA LEU A 47 5.22 -8.48 18.43
C LEU A 47 5.05 -9.73 19.32
N ALA A 48 3.98 -10.47 19.04
CA ALA A 48 3.70 -11.74 19.66
C ALA A 48 3.01 -12.65 18.64
N TRP A 49 3.25 -13.96 18.69
CA TRP A 49 2.73 -14.90 17.69
C TRP A 49 1.21 -14.90 17.54
N ASN A 50 0.47 -14.63 18.63
CA ASN A 50 -0.99 -14.50 18.60
C ASN A 50 -1.49 -13.25 17.86
N ASN A 51 -0.61 -12.28 17.61
CA ASN A 51 -0.88 -11.04 16.90
C ASN A 51 -0.30 -11.05 15.49
N ILE A 52 0.18 -12.19 14.99
CA ILE A 52 0.71 -12.34 13.62
C ILE A 52 -0.16 -13.33 12.86
N THR A 53 -0.54 -12.95 11.65
CA THR A 53 -1.29 -13.77 10.70
C THR A 53 -0.43 -14.03 9.46
N ASP A 54 -0.67 -15.17 8.79
CA ASP A 54 0.03 -15.58 7.57
C ASP A 54 1.56 -15.51 7.65
N ALA A 55 2.13 -15.84 8.81
CA ALA A 55 3.57 -15.87 9.00
C ALA A 55 4.21 -16.99 8.16
N LYS A 56 5.18 -16.60 7.33
CA LYS A 56 5.89 -17.45 6.39
C LYS A 56 7.39 -17.29 6.59
N LEU A 57 8.10 -18.41 6.63
CA LEU A 57 9.54 -18.53 6.50
C LEU A 57 9.87 -18.91 5.05
N ILE A 58 10.56 -18.03 4.35
CA ILE A 58 11.11 -18.26 3.01
C ILE A 58 12.57 -18.66 3.20
N VAL A 59 12.94 -19.83 2.70
CA VAL A 59 14.29 -20.39 2.83
C VAL A 59 14.90 -20.53 1.45
N SER A 60 16.06 -19.92 1.24
CA SER A 60 16.87 -20.13 0.04
C SER A 60 18.29 -20.59 0.36
N ASN A 61 18.94 -21.28 -0.58
CA ASN A 61 20.33 -21.71 -0.39
C ASN A 61 21.19 -21.56 -1.65
N ASP A 62 22.49 -21.79 -1.48
CA ASP A 62 23.53 -21.78 -2.52
C ASP A 62 23.38 -22.87 -3.61
N LYS A 63 22.40 -23.76 -3.44
CA LYS A 63 22.12 -24.89 -4.33
C LYS A 63 20.77 -24.78 -5.06
N GLY A 64 20.14 -23.61 -4.98
CA GLY A 64 18.87 -23.33 -5.67
C GLY A 64 17.60 -23.78 -4.95
N LEU A 65 17.69 -24.17 -3.67
CA LEU A 65 16.50 -24.33 -2.82
C LEU A 65 15.78 -22.98 -2.71
N HIS A 66 14.45 -22.99 -2.81
CA HIS A 66 13.62 -21.84 -2.53
C HIS A 66 12.23 -22.29 -2.04
N ASP A 67 12.11 -22.52 -0.73
CA ASP A 67 10.89 -23.04 -0.10
C ASP A 67 10.19 -21.98 0.75
N THR A 68 8.88 -22.15 0.95
CA THR A 68 8.06 -21.31 1.83
C THR A 68 7.32 -22.18 2.84
N ILE A 69 7.45 -21.86 4.13
CA ILE A 69 6.96 -22.67 5.24
C ILE A 69 6.12 -21.79 6.16
N SER A 70 4.89 -22.21 6.48
CA SER A 70 4.08 -21.52 7.49
C SER A 70 4.65 -21.75 8.89
N ILE A 71 4.76 -20.68 9.68
CA ILE A 71 5.36 -20.72 11.02
C ILE A 71 4.41 -20.12 12.06
N LYS A 72 4.51 -20.60 13.31
CA LYS A 72 3.75 -20.08 14.48
C LYS A 72 4.62 -19.98 15.75
N GLY A 73 5.93 -20.14 15.59
CA GLY A 73 6.87 -20.34 16.69
C GLY A 73 8.19 -20.90 16.17
N ASP A 74 9.15 -21.05 17.08
CA ASP A 74 10.42 -21.72 16.82
C ASP A 74 10.19 -23.11 16.20
N THR A 75 11.07 -23.49 15.28
CA THR A 75 10.93 -24.74 14.54
C THR A 75 12.30 -25.36 14.23
N THR A 76 12.30 -26.66 13.94
CA THR A 76 13.50 -27.38 13.52
C THR A 76 13.24 -28.01 12.16
N ILE A 77 14.08 -27.70 11.18
CA ILE A 77 13.96 -28.19 9.81
C ILE A 77 15.26 -28.87 9.42
N THR A 78 15.17 -30.02 8.76
CA THR A 78 16.37 -30.72 8.25
C THR A 78 16.67 -30.27 6.85
N PHE A 79 17.88 -29.76 6.63
CA PHE A 79 18.35 -29.36 5.30
C PHE A 79 19.64 -30.09 4.93
N VAL A 80 19.93 -30.17 3.64
CA VAL A 80 21.25 -30.59 3.15
C VAL A 80 22.32 -29.59 3.59
N GLN A 81 23.56 -30.03 3.78
CA GLN A 81 24.64 -29.12 4.12
C GLN A 81 24.80 -28.02 3.06
N GLY A 82 25.00 -26.77 3.46
CA GLY A 82 25.02 -25.62 2.55
C GLY A 82 24.92 -24.29 3.28
N GLN A 83 24.84 -23.21 2.52
CA GLN A 83 24.66 -21.85 3.03
C GLN A 83 23.23 -21.40 2.78
N TYR A 84 22.56 -20.94 3.83
CA TYR A 84 21.13 -20.64 3.81
C TYR A 84 20.86 -19.17 4.12
N ASN A 85 19.87 -18.62 3.43
CA ASN A 85 19.23 -17.36 3.76
C ASN A 85 17.78 -17.62 4.19
N PHE A 86 17.39 -17.02 5.29
CA PHE A 86 16.06 -17.13 5.89
C PHE A 86 15.42 -15.75 5.86
N VAL A 87 14.24 -15.64 5.26
CA VAL A 87 13.43 -14.43 5.25
C VAL A 87 12.08 -14.75 5.88
N VAL A 88 11.66 -13.94 6.84
CA VAL A 88 10.34 -14.07 7.47
C VAL A 88 9.47 -12.92 7.01
N THR A 89 8.23 -13.25 6.67
CA THR A 89 7.17 -12.28 6.37
C THR A 89 5.90 -12.65 7.10
N GLY A 90 5.11 -11.68 7.54
CA GLY A 90 3.77 -11.92 8.08
C GLY A 90 2.98 -10.61 8.19
N LYS A 91 1.70 -10.71 8.54
CA LYS A 91 0.82 -9.55 8.74
C LYS A 91 0.49 -9.38 10.21
N VAL A 92 0.63 -8.16 10.72
CA VAL A 92 0.21 -7.85 12.10
C VAL A 92 -1.31 -7.78 12.14
N LYS A 93 -1.90 -8.51 13.07
CA LYS A 93 -3.35 -8.59 13.21
C LYS A 93 -3.92 -7.22 13.60
N ASP A 94 -5.05 -6.85 13.00
CA ASP A 94 -5.84 -5.64 13.32
C ASP A 94 -5.09 -4.30 13.13
N GLU A 95 -3.93 -4.31 12.47
CA GLU A 95 -3.18 -3.13 12.02
C GLU A 95 -3.10 -3.16 10.49
N ALA A 96 -3.65 -2.15 9.81
CA ALA A 96 -3.92 -2.22 8.38
C ALA A 96 -2.66 -2.27 7.51
N ALA A 97 -1.65 -1.44 7.86
CA ALA A 97 -0.41 -1.29 7.11
C ALA A 97 0.81 -1.97 7.79
N ALA A 98 0.61 -2.75 8.85
CA ALA A 98 1.72 -3.31 9.62
C ALA A 98 2.03 -4.77 9.25
N TYR A 99 3.32 -5.02 9.00
CA TYR A 99 3.87 -6.31 8.61
C TYR A 99 5.00 -6.71 9.55
N VAL A 100 5.30 -8.00 9.57
CA VAL A 100 6.46 -8.56 10.25
C VAL A 100 7.50 -8.90 9.21
N GLN A 101 8.75 -8.50 9.45
CA GLN A 101 9.88 -8.86 8.61
C GLN A 101 11.09 -9.27 9.45
N GLY A 102 11.87 -10.20 8.94
CA GLY A 102 13.15 -10.59 9.52
C GLY A 102 14.01 -11.31 8.50
N THR A 103 15.32 -11.21 8.63
CA THR A 103 16.27 -11.91 7.76
C THR A 103 17.45 -12.43 8.56
N ALA A 104 17.95 -13.61 8.20
CA ALA A 104 19.17 -14.17 8.78
C ALA A 104 19.88 -15.10 7.78
N GLY A 105 21.20 -15.20 7.90
CA GLY A 105 22.01 -16.17 7.18
C GLY A 105 22.60 -17.21 8.12
N ALA A 106 22.73 -18.46 7.68
CA ALA A 106 23.44 -19.48 8.44
C ALA A 106 24.14 -20.50 7.54
N ASN A 107 25.29 -20.97 8.01
CA ASN A 107 26.04 -22.06 7.39
C ASN A 107 25.69 -23.37 8.09
N LEU A 108 25.24 -24.37 7.33
CA LEU A 108 24.84 -25.67 7.85
C LEU A 108 25.82 -26.73 7.37
N PHE A 109 26.79 -27.09 8.21
CA PHE A 109 27.72 -28.21 7.97
C PHE A 109 27.71 -29.24 9.12
N GLN A 110 26.91 -28.95 10.15
CA GLN A 110 26.58 -29.77 11.31
C GLN A 110 25.27 -29.21 11.90
N ASN A 111 24.72 -29.83 12.94
CA ASN A 111 23.56 -29.28 13.65
C ASN A 111 23.83 -27.82 14.03
N ALA A 112 22.92 -26.92 13.66
CA ALA A 112 23.09 -25.48 13.86
C ALA A 112 21.79 -24.83 14.33
N THR A 113 21.93 -23.65 14.91
CA THR A 113 20.81 -22.77 15.28
C THR A 113 21.00 -21.45 14.55
N VAL A 114 19.92 -20.93 13.96
CA VAL A 114 19.84 -19.58 13.41
C VAL A 114 18.81 -18.78 14.19
N ASN A 115 19.17 -17.55 14.57
CA ASN A 115 18.25 -16.62 15.23
C ASN A 115 17.82 -15.57 14.21
N VAL A 116 16.51 -15.47 13.96
CA VAL A 116 15.91 -14.47 13.09
C VAL A 116 15.23 -13.42 13.97
N ALA A 117 15.78 -12.20 13.97
CA ALA A 117 15.12 -11.08 14.63
C ALA A 117 13.95 -10.58 13.75
N LEU A 118 12.76 -10.56 14.33
CA LEU A 118 11.53 -10.12 13.70
C LEU A 118 11.19 -8.71 14.18
N SER A 119 11.05 -7.79 13.25
CA SER A 119 10.66 -6.40 13.51
C SER A 119 9.36 -6.05 12.79
N LYS A 120 8.65 -5.07 13.35
CA LYS A 120 7.44 -4.53 12.73
C LYS A 120 7.83 -3.49 11.69
N VAL A 121 7.27 -3.62 10.49
CA VAL A 121 7.46 -2.68 9.38
C VAL A 121 6.09 -2.16 8.95
N VAL A 122 5.94 -0.84 8.86
CA VAL A 122 4.76 -0.21 8.27
C VAL A 122 5.00 -0.04 6.78
N ARG A 123 4.10 -0.59 5.96
CA ARG A 123 4.12 -0.46 4.50
C ARG A 123 2.71 -0.51 3.97
N SER A 124 2.31 0.52 3.24
CA SER A 124 0.95 0.63 2.73
C SER A 124 0.83 -0.02 1.36
N SER A 125 -0.17 -0.88 1.18
CA SER A 125 -0.39 -1.59 -0.09
C SER A 125 -1.24 -0.77 -1.06
N LEU A 126 -2.26 -0.08 -0.56
CA LEU A 126 -3.13 0.85 -1.28
C LEU A 126 -2.87 2.25 -0.79
N ILE A 127 -2.56 3.16 -1.71
CA ILE A 127 -2.17 4.54 -1.39
C ILE A 127 -2.80 5.54 -2.38
N PHE A 128 -2.97 6.79 -1.96
CA PHE A 128 -3.38 7.90 -2.81
C PHE A 128 -2.34 8.20 -3.89
N LYS A 129 -2.73 8.08 -5.16
CA LYS A 129 -1.90 8.46 -6.30
C LYS A 129 -2.01 9.94 -6.61
N ALA A 130 -3.22 10.49 -6.58
CA ALA A 130 -3.51 11.88 -6.86
C ALA A 130 -4.78 12.34 -6.15
N ILE A 131 -4.80 13.61 -5.74
CA ILE A 131 -5.94 14.24 -5.08
C ILE A 131 -6.19 15.60 -5.73
N TYR A 132 -7.39 15.77 -6.30
CA TYR A 132 -7.85 17.02 -6.86
C TYR A 132 -9.12 17.48 -6.15
N THR A 133 -9.00 18.51 -5.32
CA THR A 133 -10.12 19.06 -4.53
C THR A 133 -10.10 20.59 -4.50
N THR A 134 -9.31 21.20 -5.40
CA THR A 134 -9.04 22.65 -5.46
C THR A 134 -9.96 23.40 -6.42
N GLY A 135 -10.80 22.69 -7.18
CA GLY A 135 -11.79 23.24 -8.10
C GLY A 135 -11.20 23.78 -9.40
N GLY A 136 -12.07 23.88 -10.41
CA GLY A 136 -11.79 24.51 -11.69
C GLY A 136 -11.82 26.04 -11.59
N LYS A 137 -11.46 26.74 -12.66
CA LYS A 137 -11.59 28.20 -12.70
C LYS A 137 -13.04 28.62 -12.44
N GLN A 138 -13.23 29.91 -12.14
CA GLN A 138 -14.56 30.53 -11.94
C GLN A 138 -15.42 29.89 -10.85
N GLY A 139 -14.83 29.11 -9.93
CA GLY A 139 -15.56 28.50 -8.81
C GLY A 139 -16.24 27.17 -9.13
N TYR A 140 -15.80 26.45 -10.17
CA TYR A 140 -16.36 25.12 -10.48
C TYR A 140 -15.86 24.07 -9.47
N MET A 141 -16.78 23.29 -8.87
CA MET A 141 -16.48 22.45 -7.69
C MET A 141 -16.89 20.97 -7.83
N LYS A 142 -17.52 20.60 -8.94
CA LYS A 142 -18.04 19.24 -9.18
C LYS A 142 -16.99 18.27 -9.70
N ASP A 143 -15.86 18.82 -10.13
CA ASP A 143 -14.80 18.13 -10.85
C ASP A 143 -13.73 17.48 -9.97
N GLY A 144 -13.93 17.46 -8.65
CA GLY A 144 -13.00 16.84 -7.73
C GLY A 144 -12.85 15.34 -7.97
N TYR A 145 -11.64 14.81 -7.77
CA TYR A 145 -11.37 13.38 -7.86
C TYR A 145 -10.24 12.92 -6.93
N PHE A 146 -10.23 11.62 -6.67
CA PHE A 146 -9.20 10.90 -5.95
C PHE A 146 -8.74 9.71 -6.78
N GLU A 147 -7.45 9.42 -6.77
CA GLU A 147 -6.91 8.19 -7.35
C GLU A 147 -6.25 7.36 -6.27
N ILE A 148 -6.54 6.06 -6.26
CA ILE A 148 -5.92 5.08 -5.37
C ILE A 148 -5.16 4.09 -6.24
N VAL A 149 -3.92 3.77 -5.88
CA VAL A 149 -3.08 2.80 -6.58
C VAL A 149 -2.72 1.65 -5.65
N ASN A 150 -2.70 0.43 -6.20
CA ASN A 150 -2.04 -0.69 -5.56
C ASN A 150 -0.53 -0.56 -5.79
N ASN A 151 0.19 -0.05 -4.79
CA ASN A 151 1.64 0.11 -4.83
C ASN A 151 2.39 -1.17 -4.41
N SER A 152 1.67 -2.22 -4.00
CA SER A 152 2.23 -3.52 -3.60
C SER A 152 2.41 -4.49 -4.78
N ASP A 153 3.10 -5.61 -4.53
CA ASP A 153 3.31 -6.68 -5.52
C ASP A 153 2.24 -7.78 -5.47
N GLU A 154 1.22 -7.62 -4.64
CA GLU A 154 0.12 -8.58 -4.48
C GLU A 154 -1.21 -7.96 -4.91
N VAL A 155 -2.16 -8.80 -5.34
CA VAL A 155 -3.53 -8.35 -5.60
C VAL A 155 -4.14 -7.81 -4.31
N GLN A 156 -4.63 -6.57 -4.35
CA GLN A 156 -5.38 -5.97 -3.24
C GLN A 156 -6.86 -5.94 -3.62
N TYR A 157 -7.76 -5.87 -2.64
CA TYR A 157 -9.20 -5.77 -2.88
C TYR A 157 -9.72 -4.46 -2.32
N LEU A 158 -10.51 -3.72 -3.10
CA LEU A 158 -11.05 -2.43 -2.70
C LEU A 158 -12.17 -2.55 -1.68
N ASP A 159 -12.89 -3.68 -1.66
CA ASP A 159 -13.98 -3.99 -0.75
C ASP A 159 -13.70 -3.55 0.69
N GLY A 160 -14.62 -2.75 1.24
CA GLY A 160 -14.54 -2.25 2.62
C GLY A 160 -13.44 -1.21 2.88
N LEU A 161 -12.71 -0.76 1.86
CA LEU A 161 -11.78 0.37 1.99
C LEU A 161 -12.56 1.65 2.28
N ILE A 162 -12.19 2.34 3.35
CA ILE A 162 -12.81 3.58 3.79
C ILE A 162 -12.02 4.77 3.25
N LEU A 163 -12.73 5.77 2.72
CA LEU A 163 -12.20 7.05 2.29
C LEU A 163 -12.89 8.17 3.10
N SER A 164 -12.11 9.03 3.73
CA SER A 164 -12.64 10.11 4.56
C SER A 164 -11.73 11.34 4.58
N ALA A 165 -12.31 12.48 4.94
CA ALA A 165 -11.59 13.67 5.36
C ALA A 165 -11.80 13.89 6.88
N PRO A 166 -10.74 13.81 7.71
CA PRO A 166 -10.85 14.16 9.11
C PRO A 166 -10.96 15.68 9.34
N ALA A 167 -11.40 16.06 10.54
CA ALA A 167 -11.26 17.42 11.04
C ALA A 167 -9.77 17.80 11.05
N GLY A 168 -9.44 18.90 10.38
CA GLY A 168 -8.06 19.28 10.06
C GLY A 168 -7.90 20.77 9.81
N LYS A 169 -6.75 21.16 9.22
CA LYS A 169 -6.38 22.55 8.85
C LYS A 169 -6.12 23.48 10.06
N GLN A 170 -5.36 23.00 11.02
CA GLN A 170 -5.06 23.71 12.27
C GLN A 170 -3.64 24.29 12.30
N GLN A 171 -3.46 25.38 13.08
CA GLN A 171 -2.15 25.99 13.38
C GLN A 171 -1.61 25.61 14.76
N ASN A 172 -2.44 24.93 15.57
CA ASN A 172 -2.15 24.43 16.91
C ASN A 172 -2.87 23.08 17.08
N LYS A 173 -2.67 22.37 18.21
CA LYS A 173 -3.46 21.19 18.56
C LYS A 173 -4.96 21.47 18.38
N ASN A 174 -5.65 20.62 17.63
CA ASN A 174 -7.12 20.67 17.55
C ASN A 174 -7.76 20.13 18.85
N ALA A 175 -9.09 20.23 18.99
CA ALA A 175 -9.79 19.81 20.19
C ALA A 175 -9.52 18.33 20.55
N TRP A 176 -9.41 17.45 19.55
CA TRP A 176 -9.15 16.02 19.74
C TRP A 176 -7.75 15.78 20.32
N GLN A 177 -6.74 16.36 19.67
CA GLN A 177 -5.35 16.27 20.09
C GLN A 177 -5.10 16.94 21.45
N ALA A 178 -5.83 18.01 21.78
CA ALA A 178 -5.72 18.66 23.08
C ALA A 178 -6.34 17.84 24.22
N ASN A 179 -7.24 16.89 23.91
CA ASN A 179 -7.95 16.06 24.88
C ASN A 179 -7.47 14.59 24.89
N GLY A 180 -6.27 14.31 24.37
CA GLY A 180 -5.65 12.97 24.45
C GLY A 180 -6.14 11.96 23.40
N PHE A 181 -6.73 12.45 22.29
CA PHE A 181 -7.18 11.62 21.17
C PHE A 181 -6.26 11.75 19.96
N GLU A 182 -4.94 11.80 20.17
CA GLU A 182 -3.96 11.97 19.07
C GLU A 182 -3.96 10.80 18.06
N ASP A 183 -4.38 9.60 18.46
CA ASP A 183 -4.45 8.41 17.62
C ASP A 183 -5.86 8.11 17.08
N LEU A 184 -6.84 8.99 17.30
CA LEU A 184 -8.20 8.87 16.79
C LEU A 184 -8.52 10.04 15.84
N TYR A 185 -8.66 9.74 14.55
CA TYR A 185 -8.96 10.74 13.54
C TYR A 185 -10.45 10.97 13.41
N ALA A 186 -10.89 12.20 13.72
CA ALA A 186 -12.28 12.63 13.69
C ALA A 186 -12.79 12.77 12.24
N CYS A 187 -13.25 11.66 11.67
CA CYS A 187 -13.66 11.54 10.28
C CYS A 187 -15.09 12.01 10.03
N GLY A 188 -15.34 12.38 8.77
CA GLY A 188 -16.67 12.65 8.28
C GLY A 188 -17.04 14.13 8.15
N GLN A 189 -16.07 15.05 8.02
CA GLN A 189 -16.32 16.47 7.66
C GLN A 189 -17.02 16.57 6.28
N GLY A 190 -18.34 16.34 6.26
CA GLY A 190 -19.13 15.96 5.10
C GLY A 190 -19.63 14.51 5.24
N GLN A 191 -18.88 13.57 4.67
CA GLN A 191 -19.21 12.15 4.58
C GLN A 191 -18.00 11.27 4.92
N VAL A 192 -18.27 10.05 5.36
CA VAL A 192 -17.33 8.92 5.30
C VAL A 192 -17.86 7.97 4.24
N LEU A 193 -16.98 7.58 3.33
CA LEU A 193 -17.29 6.71 2.20
C LEU A 193 -16.62 5.35 2.39
N ALA A 194 -17.22 4.31 1.85
CA ALA A 194 -16.60 3.00 1.74
C ALA A 194 -16.84 2.39 0.35
N PHE A 195 -15.89 1.59 -0.11
CA PHE A 195 -16.11 0.72 -1.25
C PHE A 195 -17.06 -0.42 -0.84
N PRO A 196 -18.14 -0.67 -1.59
CA PRO A 196 -19.01 -1.82 -1.35
C PRO A 196 -18.26 -3.13 -1.63
N GLY A 197 -18.86 -4.25 -1.23
CA GLY A 197 -18.41 -5.59 -1.60
C GLY A 197 -18.30 -6.54 -0.42
N SER A 198 -18.11 -7.82 -0.74
CA SER A 198 -18.05 -8.95 0.19
C SER A 198 -16.62 -9.30 0.65
N GLY A 199 -15.61 -8.63 0.09
CA GLY A 199 -14.20 -8.81 0.43
C GLY A 199 -13.34 -9.23 -0.76
N HIS A 200 -13.96 -9.73 -1.84
CA HIS A 200 -13.27 -10.23 -3.04
C HIS A 200 -13.90 -9.80 -4.37
N ASP A 201 -14.81 -8.82 -4.36
CA ASP A 201 -15.55 -8.42 -5.55
C ASP A 201 -14.75 -7.47 -6.45
N TYR A 202 -13.87 -6.65 -5.87
CA TYR A 202 -13.15 -5.59 -6.57
C TYR A 202 -11.62 -5.74 -6.45
N PRO A 203 -11.01 -6.70 -7.16
CA PRO A 203 -9.56 -6.84 -7.19
C PRO A 203 -8.88 -5.68 -7.91
N LEU A 204 -7.76 -5.23 -7.36
CA LEU A 204 -6.85 -4.24 -7.93
C LEU A 204 -5.46 -4.85 -8.08
N GLN A 205 -5.04 -5.03 -9.33
CA GLN A 205 -3.76 -5.68 -9.65
C GLN A 205 -2.55 -4.81 -9.23
N PRO A 206 -1.36 -5.41 -9.01
CA PRO A 206 -0.14 -4.66 -8.76
C PRO A 206 0.10 -3.54 -9.79
N GLY A 207 0.24 -2.30 -9.33
CA GLY A 207 0.42 -1.11 -10.17
C GLY A 207 -0.85 -0.56 -10.83
N GLN A 208 -2.00 -1.23 -10.69
CA GLN A 208 -3.29 -0.72 -11.17
C GLN A 208 -3.82 0.37 -10.23
N SER A 209 -4.50 1.36 -10.81
CA SER A 209 -5.18 2.42 -10.07
C SER A 209 -6.69 2.37 -10.32
N VAL A 210 -7.45 2.99 -9.41
CA VAL A 210 -8.85 3.37 -9.63
C VAL A 210 -9.01 4.87 -9.53
N LEU A 211 -9.91 5.41 -10.35
CA LEU A 211 -10.34 6.80 -10.32
C LEU A 211 -11.71 6.92 -9.66
N ILE A 212 -11.79 7.76 -8.63
CA ILE A 212 -13.01 8.09 -7.90
C ILE A 212 -13.35 9.56 -8.18
N ALA A 213 -14.45 9.82 -8.86
CA ALA A 213 -14.95 11.17 -9.10
C ALA A 213 -15.95 11.62 -8.03
N ASN A 214 -16.07 12.92 -7.76
CA ASN A 214 -17.27 13.43 -7.08
C ASN A 214 -18.49 13.22 -7.98
N ASP A 215 -18.48 13.82 -9.18
CA ASP A 215 -19.46 13.60 -10.23
C ASP A 215 -18.78 12.86 -11.41
N GLY A 216 -19.27 11.68 -11.83
CA GLY A 216 -18.70 10.89 -12.93
C GLY A 216 -18.93 11.45 -14.34
N ALA A 217 -18.63 12.72 -14.60
CA ALA A 217 -19.01 13.43 -15.83
C ALA A 217 -17.84 14.05 -16.61
N ASN A 218 -18.08 14.42 -17.88
CA ASN A 218 -17.11 15.21 -18.63
C ASN A 218 -17.20 16.71 -18.24
N HIS A 219 -16.45 17.10 -17.21
CA HIS A 219 -16.47 18.48 -16.71
C HIS A 219 -15.82 19.50 -17.64
N LYS A 220 -14.98 19.07 -18.60
CA LYS A 220 -14.48 19.98 -19.66
C LYS A 220 -15.63 20.60 -20.45
N ASP A 221 -16.63 19.78 -20.77
CA ASP A 221 -17.78 20.20 -21.55
C ASP A 221 -18.79 20.93 -20.65
N LEU A 222 -19.07 20.39 -19.47
CA LEU A 222 -20.08 20.95 -18.55
C LEU A 222 -19.68 22.31 -17.96
N ALA A 223 -18.39 22.53 -17.67
CA ALA A 223 -17.91 23.80 -17.14
C ALA A 223 -17.66 24.83 -18.26
N GLY A 224 -17.46 24.38 -19.50
CA GLY A 224 -17.10 25.25 -20.62
C GLY A 224 -15.61 25.60 -20.67
N ALA A 225 -15.20 26.19 -21.81
CA ALA A 225 -13.80 26.49 -22.10
C ALA A 225 -13.18 27.45 -21.08
N GLY A 226 -11.94 27.17 -20.66
CA GLY A 226 -11.18 28.01 -19.73
C GLY A 226 -11.37 27.69 -18.25
N ASN A 227 -12.23 26.72 -17.90
CA ASN A 227 -12.42 26.27 -16.52
C ASN A 227 -11.38 25.25 -16.01
N HIS A 228 -10.48 24.77 -16.89
CA HIS A 228 -9.39 23.84 -16.53
C HIS A 228 -9.87 22.54 -15.86
N CYS A 229 -11.11 22.13 -16.12
CA CYS A 229 -11.69 20.92 -15.56
C CYS A 229 -11.20 19.64 -16.28
N PRO A 230 -11.14 18.50 -15.58
CA PRO A 230 -10.89 17.18 -16.18
C PRO A 230 -12.12 16.60 -16.88
N ASP A 231 -11.89 15.53 -17.64
CA ASP A 231 -12.97 14.63 -18.07
C ASP A 231 -12.98 13.43 -17.11
N LEU A 232 -14.06 13.28 -16.34
CA LEU A 232 -14.26 12.21 -15.36
C LEU A 232 -15.37 11.23 -15.79
N SER A 233 -15.84 11.32 -17.05
CA SER A 233 -16.90 10.43 -17.58
C SER A 233 -16.53 8.95 -17.65
N LYS A 234 -15.25 8.64 -17.41
CA LYS A 234 -14.69 7.28 -17.38
C LYS A 234 -14.16 6.91 -15.99
N ALA A 235 -14.60 7.59 -14.94
CA ALA A 235 -14.26 7.21 -13.58
C ALA A 235 -14.74 5.78 -13.28
N ASP A 236 -13.94 5.03 -12.55
CA ASP A 236 -14.30 3.67 -12.13
C ASP A 236 -15.42 3.71 -11.07
N TRP A 237 -15.35 4.75 -10.22
CA TRP A 237 -16.24 5.00 -9.11
C TRP A 237 -16.65 6.47 -9.02
N GLU A 238 -17.79 6.72 -8.40
CA GLU A 238 -18.21 8.06 -8.03
C GLU A 238 -18.78 8.17 -6.62
N VAL A 239 -18.96 9.41 -6.19
CA VAL A 239 -19.59 9.77 -4.91
C VAL A 239 -21.02 10.25 -5.15
N TYR A 240 -21.94 9.30 -5.31
CA TYR A 240 -23.35 9.63 -5.41
C TYR A 240 -23.98 9.87 -4.03
N LEU A 241 -24.29 11.13 -3.73
CA LEU A 241 -24.93 11.53 -2.48
C LEU A 241 -26.46 11.51 -2.61
N SER A 242 -27.06 10.33 -2.54
CA SER A 242 -28.51 10.11 -2.77
C SER A 242 -29.47 10.94 -1.90
N TYR A 243 -29.00 11.48 -0.77
CA TYR A 243 -29.79 12.37 0.09
C TYR A 243 -29.74 13.85 -0.35
N VAL A 244 -28.95 14.20 -1.35
CA VAL A 244 -28.86 15.55 -1.91
C VAL A 244 -29.91 15.71 -3.01
N ASN A 245 -30.84 16.64 -2.82
CA ASN A 245 -31.87 16.92 -3.83
C ASN A 245 -31.25 17.49 -5.12
N GLY A 246 -31.56 16.86 -6.25
CA GLY A 246 -31.06 17.25 -7.58
C GLY A 246 -29.69 16.69 -7.95
N GLU A 247 -29.15 15.77 -7.14
CA GLU A 247 -27.94 15.03 -7.48
C GLU A 247 -28.19 14.09 -8.66
N ILE A 248 -27.17 13.90 -9.50
CA ILE A 248 -27.21 13.02 -10.66
C ILE A 248 -26.35 11.79 -10.35
N ASP A 249 -26.93 10.61 -10.55
CA ASP A 249 -26.21 9.33 -10.55
C ASP A 249 -25.66 9.10 -11.97
N TYR A 250 -24.35 9.17 -12.13
CA TYR A 250 -23.67 9.02 -13.42
C TYR A 250 -23.37 7.54 -13.69
N PRO A 251 -22.93 7.15 -14.91
CA PRO A 251 -22.66 5.74 -15.22
C PRO A 251 -21.32 5.24 -14.66
N ALA A 252 -21.03 5.50 -13.38
CA ALA A 252 -19.91 4.94 -12.62
C ALA A 252 -20.45 4.06 -11.47
N LYS A 253 -19.58 3.29 -10.80
CA LYS A 253 -20.00 2.55 -9.59
C LYS A 253 -20.07 3.49 -8.40
N ASN A 254 -21.08 3.33 -7.55
CA ASN A 254 -21.24 4.18 -6.37
C ASN A 254 -20.46 3.66 -5.17
N LEU A 255 -19.75 4.56 -4.49
CA LEU A 255 -19.29 4.32 -3.12
C LEU A 255 -20.46 4.38 -2.14
N ASP A 256 -20.39 3.59 -1.08
CA ASP A 256 -21.35 3.64 0.01
C ASP A 256 -21.08 4.82 0.93
N VAL A 257 -22.12 5.59 1.26
CA VAL A 257 -22.06 6.62 2.30
C VAL A 257 -22.39 5.98 3.64
N ILE A 258 -21.37 5.67 4.44
CA ILE A 258 -21.54 4.95 5.70
C ILE A 258 -21.79 5.88 6.90
N PHE A 259 -21.39 7.15 6.80
CA PHE A 259 -21.59 8.16 7.84
C PHE A 259 -21.65 9.56 7.25
N VAL A 260 -22.50 10.44 7.80
CA VAL A 260 -22.65 11.83 7.36
C VAL A 260 -22.76 12.73 8.59
N ASN A 261 -21.80 13.64 8.78
CA ASN A 261 -21.93 14.66 9.82
C ASN A 261 -22.61 15.93 9.32
N ASN A 262 -22.43 16.27 8.05
CA ASN A 262 -22.88 17.54 7.48
C ASN A 262 -23.56 17.31 6.13
N LYS A 263 -24.89 17.19 6.16
CA LYS A 263 -25.73 17.03 4.96
C LYS A 263 -25.73 18.25 4.05
N TYR A 264 -25.23 19.41 4.50
CA TYR A 264 -25.12 20.61 3.66
C TYR A 264 -23.89 20.58 2.74
N MET A 265 -22.92 19.70 2.99
CA MET A 265 -21.81 19.46 2.07
C MET A 265 -22.27 18.54 0.94
N LYS A 266 -22.57 19.14 -0.22
CA LYS A 266 -23.09 18.43 -1.41
C LYS A 266 -21.99 17.87 -2.33
N ALA A 267 -20.79 17.68 -1.80
CA ALA A 267 -19.69 17.03 -2.49
C ALA A 267 -18.73 16.50 -1.41
N PHE A 268 -18.08 15.39 -1.69
CA PHE A 268 -17.12 14.83 -0.77
C PHE A 268 -15.79 15.58 -0.81
N GLY A 269 -15.22 15.78 0.37
CA GLY A 269 -13.80 16.09 0.51
C GLY A 269 -13.35 17.45 -0.05
N LEU A 270 -14.23 18.45 -0.18
CA LEU A 270 -13.86 19.77 -0.72
C LEU A 270 -12.68 20.41 0.05
N GLY A 271 -11.58 20.69 -0.64
CA GLY A 271 -10.28 21.04 -0.05
C GLY A 271 -9.59 22.22 -0.71
N PHE A 272 -10.35 23.27 -1.09
CA PHE A 272 -9.86 24.40 -1.91
C PHE A 272 -8.53 25.00 -1.46
N PHE A 273 -8.30 25.06 -0.16
CA PHE A 273 -7.15 25.68 0.47
C PHE A 273 -6.40 24.72 1.39
N GLY A 274 -6.43 23.42 1.06
CA GLY A 274 -5.87 22.37 1.91
C GLY A 274 -6.92 21.68 2.78
N ARG A 275 -6.78 20.36 2.89
CA ARG A 275 -7.59 19.44 3.68
C ARG A 275 -6.84 18.11 3.79
N ALA A 276 -6.98 17.45 4.94
CA ALA A 276 -6.42 16.14 5.17
C ALA A 276 -7.35 15.03 4.63
N TYR A 277 -6.79 13.91 4.18
CA TYR A 277 -7.52 12.73 3.69
C TYR A 277 -6.92 11.44 4.23
N VAL A 278 -7.76 10.43 4.41
CA VAL A 278 -7.36 9.13 4.92
C VAL A 278 -7.98 7.99 4.12
N LEU A 279 -7.17 6.98 3.83
CA LEU A 279 -7.60 5.63 3.48
C LEU A 279 -7.47 4.74 4.69
N ALA A 280 -8.54 4.04 5.06
CA ALA A 280 -8.54 3.13 6.20
C ALA A 280 -9.12 1.77 5.85
N ARG A 281 -8.65 0.74 6.54
CA ARG A 281 -9.16 -0.63 6.46
C ARG A 281 -9.39 -1.17 7.85
N LEU A 282 -10.60 -1.64 8.07
CA LEU A 282 -11.01 -2.20 9.35
C LEU A 282 -10.45 -3.61 9.55
N PRO A 283 -10.39 -4.09 10.81
CA PRO A 283 -10.05 -5.47 11.13
C PRO A 283 -10.87 -6.49 10.35
N GLN A 284 -10.28 -7.66 10.10
CA GLN A 284 -10.99 -8.75 9.43
C GLN A 284 -12.28 -9.11 10.18
N GLY A 285 -13.38 -9.21 9.44
CA GLY A 285 -14.70 -9.52 10.00
C GLY A 285 -15.51 -8.30 10.47
N MET A 286 -14.92 -7.10 10.47
CA MET A 286 -15.65 -5.85 10.69
C MET A 286 -15.96 -5.18 9.35
N THR A 287 -17.25 -4.91 9.06
CA THR A 287 -17.63 -4.13 7.88
C THR A 287 -17.68 -2.64 8.19
N PRO A 288 -17.49 -1.75 7.20
CA PRO A 288 -17.62 -0.31 7.40
C PRO A 288 -18.97 0.12 7.97
N GLU A 289 -20.07 -0.50 7.53
CA GLU A 289 -21.43 -0.20 7.98
C GLU A 289 -21.61 -0.59 9.44
N ALA A 290 -21.12 -1.77 9.83
CA ALA A 290 -21.16 -2.22 11.22
C ALA A 290 -20.32 -1.31 12.13
N PHE A 291 -19.15 -0.89 11.67
CA PHE A 291 -18.29 0.04 12.40
C PHE A 291 -18.95 1.43 12.57
N ALA A 292 -19.60 1.94 11.51
CA ALA A 292 -20.30 3.21 11.54
C ALA A 292 -21.61 3.18 12.34
N ALA A 293 -22.26 2.02 12.46
CA ALA A 293 -23.46 1.83 13.28
C ALA A 293 -23.17 1.72 14.78
N ASP A 294 -21.95 1.33 15.15
CA ASP A 294 -21.54 1.24 16.56
C ASP A 294 -21.23 2.64 17.13
N HIS A 295 -22.13 3.10 17.99
CA HIS A 295 -22.03 4.40 18.68
C HIS A 295 -20.75 4.57 19.51
N SER A 296 -20.03 3.50 19.86
CA SER A 296 -18.73 3.61 20.54
C SER A 296 -17.65 4.22 19.65
N ASN A 297 -17.80 4.10 18.33
CA ASN A 297 -16.94 4.70 17.31
C ASN A 297 -17.40 6.10 16.89
N ILE A 298 -18.48 6.62 17.49
CA ILE A 298 -19.00 7.96 17.22
C ILE A 298 -18.70 8.86 18.41
N LYS A 299 -18.11 10.02 18.16
CA LYS A 299 -17.80 11.01 19.19
C LYS A 299 -18.19 12.41 18.75
N LYS A 300 -18.59 13.22 19.72
CA LYS A 300 -18.69 14.68 19.56
C LYS A 300 -17.33 15.30 19.83
N GLU A 301 -17.16 16.54 19.36
CA GLU A 301 -15.95 17.31 19.65
C GLU A 301 -15.68 17.35 21.17
N PRO A 302 -14.52 16.87 21.63
CA PRO A 302 -14.20 16.84 23.05
C PRO A 302 -13.90 18.23 23.59
N GLY A 303 -14.11 18.44 24.89
CA GLY A 303 -13.90 19.73 25.54
C GLY A 303 -14.96 20.79 25.23
N ASN A 304 -15.99 20.46 24.45
CA ASN A 304 -17.09 21.36 24.11
C ASN A 304 -18.45 20.71 24.47
N ALA A 305 -18.99 21.03 25.64
CA ALA A 305 -20.26 20.46 26.11
C ALA A 305 -21.48 20.82 25.25
N ALA A 306 -21.38 21.89 24.45
CA ALA A 306 -22.44 22.32 23.54
C ALA A 306 -22.30 21.70 22.13
N ALA A 307 -21.27 20.89 21.87
CA ALA A 307 -21.06 20.26 20.58
C ALA A 307 -22.25 19.36 20.20
N THR A 308 -22.79 19.58 19.01
CA THR A 308 -23.86 18.76 18.43
C THR A 308 -23.36 17.93 17.26
N MET A 309 -22.29 18.35 16.59
CA MET A 309 -21.69 17.64 15.47
C MET A 309 -21.01 16.35 15.95
N GLU A 310 -21.34 15.25 15.28
CA GLU A 310 -20.77 13.94 15.52
C GLU A 310 -19.72 13.60 14.46
N TYR A 311 -18.73 12.81 14.84
CA TYR A 311 -17.65 12.34 13.99
C TYR A 311 -17.51 10.84 14.18
N LEU A 312 -17.34 10.12 13.08
CA LEU A 312 -16.87 8.74 13.12
C LEU A 312 -15.37 8.80 13.42
N VAL A 313 -14.92 8.26 14.55
CA VAL A 313 -13.49 8.28 14.89
C VAL A 313 -12.80 7.05 14.34
N ILE A 314 -11.82 7.25 13.47
CA ILE A 314 -11.02 6.16 12.89
C ILE A 314 -9.68 6.10 13.62
N PRO A 315 -9.37 4.99 14.32
CA PRO A 315 -8.07 4.79 14.92
C PRO A 315 -6.95 4.77 13.88
N SER A 316 -5.83 5.40 14.21
CA SER A 316 -4.62 5.44 13.40
C SER A 316 -4.13 4.04 12.97
N LYS A 317 -4.29 3.01 13.80
CA LYS A 317 -3.92 1.63 13.42
C LYS A 317 -4.71 1.04 12.24
N TYR A 318 -5.86 1.62 11.88
CA TYR A 318 -6.65 1.21 10.72
C TYR A 318 -6.29 2.00 9.47
N VAL A 319 -5.42 3.00 9.57
CA VAL A 319 -4.99 3.80 8.42
C VAL A 319 -4.05 2.99 7.55
N LEU A 320 -4.37 2.98 6.26
CA LEU A 320 -3.48 2.54 5.19
C LEU A 320 -2.68 3.72 4.66
N ASP A 321 -3.32 4.86 4.41
CA ASP A 321 -2.61 6.02 3.87
C ASP A 321 -3.25 7.30 4.35
N ALA A 322 -2.45 8.32 4.60
CA ALA A 322 -2.90 9.62 5.06
C ALA A 322 -2.14 10.71 4.30
N VAL A 323 -2.88 11.73 3.86
CA VAL A 323 -2.31 12.87 3.14
C VAL A 323 -2.81 14.14 3.81
N ASP A 324 -1.93 14.84 4.52
CA ASP A 324 -2.19 16.17 5.05
C ASP A 324 -1.85 17.21 3.98
N ILE A 325 -2.83 18.02 3.61
CA ILE A 325 -2.66 19.09 2.63
C ILE A 325 -2.85 20.43 3.33
N TRP A 326 -1.79 21.22 3.38
CA TRP A 326 -1.72 22.47 4.11
C TRP A 326 -2.04 23.68 3.23
N ASP A 327 -2.59 24.72 3.85
CA ASP A 327 -2.87 25.97 3.16
C ASP A 327 -1.57 26.64 2.72
N ALA A 328 -1.37 26.81 1.41
CA ALA A 328 -0.15 27.40 0.85
C ALA A 328 0.07 28.88 1.26
N GLN A 329 -0.94 29.56 1.80
CA GLN A 329 -0.82 30.95 2.27
C GLN A 329 -0.47 31.07 3.76
N THR A 330 -0.52 29.96 4.51
CA THR A 330 -0.20 29.96 5.94
C THR A 330 1.25 29.51 6.13
N THR A 331 1.94 30.05 7.14
CA THR A 331 3.33 29.70 7.47
C THR A 331 3.46 28.85 8.73
N ASN A 332 2.40 28.74 9.53
CA ASN A 332 2.34 27.92 10.72
C ASN A 332 1.30 26.82 10.55
N HIS A 333 1.72 25.57 10.69
CA HIS A 333 0.87 24.39 10.55
C HIS A 333 1.07 23.46 11.73
N TYR A 334 -0.01 22.78 12.13
CA TYR A 334 0.06 21.71 13.10
C TYR A 334 -0.47 20.43 12.45
N PRO A 335 0.30 19.32 12.47
CA PRO A 335 -0.08 18.09 11.78
C PRO A 335 -1.45 17.57 12.18
N THR A 336 -2.20 17.08 11.20
CA THR A 336 -3.51 16.42 11.43
C THR A 336 -3.31 15.00 11.93
N PHE A 337 -2.26 14.33 11.46
CA PHE A 337 -1.97 12.93 11.72
C PHE A 337 -0.79 12.73 12.68
N LEU A 338 -0.68 11.53 13.23
CA LEU A 338 0.55 11.05 13.84
C LEU A 338 1.64 10.94 12.77
N ALA A 339 2.89 11.17 13.16
CA ALA A 339 4.02 11.15 12.23
C ALA A 339 4.23 9.82 11.50
N LYS A 340 3.72 8.71 12.07
CA LYS A 340 3.75 7.40 11.40
C LYS A 340 2.73 7.25 10.28
N ASP A 341 1.73 8.13 10.20
CA ASP A 341 0.69 8.11 9.16
C ASP A 341 0.93 9.26 8.17
N ASP A 342 1.25 10.47 8.67
CA ASP A 342 1.83 11.57 7.90
C ASP A 342 2.61 12.52 8.81
N ALA A 343 3.92 12.65 8.59
CA ALA A 343 4.80 13.49 9.39
C ALA A 343 4.72 14.99 9.08
N GLU A 344 4.49 15.36 7.82
CA GLU A 344 4.48 16.77 7.40
C GLU A 344 3.67 16.94 6.10
N GLY A 345 2.72 17.87 6.13
CA GLY A 345 1.76 18.07 5.05
C GLY A 345 2.37 18.68 3.80
N VAL A 346 1.86 18.29 2.64
CA VAL A 346 2.19 18.95 1.37
C VAL A 346 1.41 20.26 1.24
N LEU A 347 1.99 21.29 0.64
CA LEU A 347 1.25 22.52 0.34
C LEU A 347 0.18 22.28 -0.73
N ALA A 348 -1.02 22.81 -0.49
CA ALA A 348 -2.13 22.78 -1.41
C ALA A 348 -1.74 23.33 -2.79
N SER A 349 -2.29 22.71 -3.83
CA SER A 349 -2.22 23.29 -5.17
C SER A 349 -3.05 24.56 -5.24
N LYS A 350 -2.72 25.43 -6.20
CA LYS A 350 -3.43 26.70 -6.37
C LYS A 350 -4.93 26.45 -6.63
N ALA A 351 -5.76 27.03 -5.76
CA ALA A 351 -7.21 26.99 -5.86
C ALA A 351 -7.69 27.55 -7.20
N TRP A 352 -8.74 26.94 -7.76
CA TRP A 352 -9.44 27.42 -8.96
C TRP A 352 -8.59 27.47 -10.24
N GLU A 353 -7.56 26.64 -10.34
CA GLU A 353 -6.66 26.60 -11.50
C GLU A 353 -6.63 25.22 -12.17
N GLY A 354 -7.45 24.26 -11.70
CA GLY A 354 -7.41 22.90 -12.22
C GLY A 354 -6.07 22.22 -11.93
N LYS A 355 -5.65 22.22 -10.67
CA LYS A 355 -4.34 21.70 -10.23
C LYS A 355 -4.47 20.75 -9.06
N CYS A 356 -3.77 19.63 -9.13
CA CYS A 356 -3.81 18.59 -8.11
C CYS A 356 -2.48 18.41 -7.40
N VAL A 357 -2.54 17.76 -6.23
CA VAL A 357 -1.35 17.08 -5.69
C VAL A 357 -1.27 15.68 -6.30
N ARG A 358 -0.06 15.25 -6.66
CA ARG A 358 0.20 13.91 -7.21
C ARG A 358 1.42 13.31 -6.53
N ARG A 359 1.32 12.05 -6.12
CA ARG A 359 2.41 11.31 -5.51
C ARG A 359 3.56 11.11 -6.50
N LYS A 360 4.79 11.31 -6.05
CA LYS A 360 6.03 11.19 -6.83
C LYS A 360 6.23 9.75 -7.30
N VAL A 361 6.72 9.60 -8.52
CA VAL A 361 7.12 8.32 -9.10
C VAL A 361 8.63 8.17 -8.95
N THR A 362 9.07 7.16 -8.20
CA THR A 362 10.50 6.92 -7.93
C THR A 362 11.19 6.16 -9.06
N LYS A 363 10.47 5.24 -9.71
CA LYS A 363 10.95 4.44 -10.83
C LYS A 363 9.79 3.88 -11.65
N VAL A 364 10.09 3.53 -12.89
CA VAL A 364 9.21 2.75 -13.76
C VAL A 364 9.96 1.48 -14.17
N VAL A 365 9.37 0.32 -13.92
CA VAL A 365 9.96 -0.99 -14.28
C VAL A 365 8.94 -1.76 -15.09
N ASN A 366 9.31 -2.18 -16.31
CA ASN A 366 8.44 -2.94 -17.21
C ASN A 366 7.06 -2.28 -17.41
N GLY A 367 7.01 -0.95 -17.51
CA GLY A 367 5.77 -0.19 -17.68
C GLY A 367 4.96 0.06 -16.39
N ARG A 368 5.37 -0.48 -15.24
CA ARG A 368 4.74 -0.20 -13.93
C ARG A 368 5.46 0.94 -13.21
N ALA A 369 4.70 1.97 -12.82
CA ALA A 369 5.18 3.04 -11.96
C ALA A 369 5.20 2.61 -10.49
N TYR A 370 6.24 3.01 -9.77
CA TYR A 370 6.38 2.83 -8.32
C TYR A 370 6.35 4.18 -7.63
N TYR A 371 5.40 4.35 -6.73
CA TYR A 371 5.14 5.62 -6.06
C TYR A 371 5.88 5.71 -4.73
N GLN A 372 6.37 6.90 -4.41
CA GLN A 372 7.04 7.17 -3.14
C GLN A 372 6.01 7.23 -2.02
N ASP A 373 6.31 6.56 -0.91
CA ASP A 373 5.50 6.60 0.30
C ASP A 373 6.43 6.48 1.51
N THR A 374 6.72 7.62 2.13
CA THR A 374 7.58 7.75 3.31
C THR A 374 6.77 8.17 4.54
N ASN A 375 5.44 8.13 4.44
CA ASN A 375 4.48 8.68 5.40
C ASN A 375 4.80 10.14 5.73
N ASN A 376 5.13 10.92 4.70
CA ASN A 376 5.45 12.33 4.80
C ASN A 376 5.04 13.03 3.49
N SER A 377 3.90 13.71 3.52
CA SER A 377 3.30 14.28 2.31
C SER A 377 4.20 15.28 1.58
N VAL A 378 4.95 16.13 2.29
CA VAL A 378 5.87 17.09 1.64
C VAL A 378 6.98 16.39 0.86
N ASN A 379 7.41 15.20 1.33
CA ASN A 379 8.38 14.39 0.62
C ASN A 379 7.76 13.59 -0.52
N ASP A 380 6.52 13.14 -0.35
CA ASP A 380 5.90 12.13 -1.22
C ASP A 380 5.09 12.74 -2.37
N PHE A 381 4.60 13.97 -2.24
CA PHE A 381 3.74 14.60 -3.24
C PHE A 381 4.40 15.79 -3.94
N LEU A 382 4.08 15.94 -5.22
CA LEU A 382 4.23 17.19 -5.95
C LEU A 382 2.91 17.95 -5.90
N ASN A 383 2.96 19.27 -5.78
CA ASN A 383 1.79 20.13 -5.92
C ASN A 383 1.76 20.82 -7.30
N ASN A 384 0.66 21.52 -7.59
CA ASN A 384 0.43 22.27 -8.82
C ASN A 384 0.55 21.43 -10.10
N GLN A 385 0.23 20.15 -10.01
CA GLN A 385 0.33 19.23 -11.15
C GLN A 385 -0.88 19.39 -12.08
N GLU A 386 -0.66 19.12 -13.37
CA GLU A 386 -1.74 19.06 -14.36
C GLU A 386 -2.69 17.89 -14.05
N LEU A 387 -3.99 18.09 -14.29
CA LEU A 387 -4.98 17.04 -14.14
C LEU A 387 -4.81 15.99 -15.22
N LYS A 388 -4.44 14.77 -14.82
CA LYS A 388 -4.29 13.60 -15.69
C LYS A 388 -5.03 12.39 -15.09
N PRO A 389 -6.34 12.50 -14.84
CA PRO A 389 -7.11 11.42 -14.22
C PRO A 389 -7.07 10.16 -15.09
N GLY A 390 -6.95 9.00 -14.46
CA GLY A 390 -6.83 7.68 -15.10
C GLY A 390 -5.47 7.41 -15.76
N VAL A 391 -4.51 8.34 -15.75
CA VAL A 391 -3.25 8.19 -16.48
C VAL A 391 -2.14 7.68 -15.57
N THR A 392 -1.51 6.56 -15.93
CA THR A 392 -0.30 6.08 -15.27
C THR A 392 0.93 6.82 -15.82
N PRO A 393 1.78 7.42 -14.96
CA PRO A 393 3.03 8.04 -15.39
C PRO A 393 3.96 7.03 -16.07
N ALA A 394 4.56 7.44 -17.18
CA ALA A 394 5.48 6.61 -17.96
C ALA A 394 6.97 6.81 -17.60
N VAL A 395 7.27 7.84 -16.78
CA VAL A 395 8.63 8.19 -16.38
C VAL A 395 8.68 8.47 -14.88
N ALA A 396 9.86 8.29 -14.29
CA ALA A 396 10.13 8.72 -12.93
C ALA A 396 10.16 10.25 -12.84
N ASP A 397 9.78 10.78 -11.68
CA ASP A 397 9.98 12.18 -11.37
C ASP A 397 11.44 12.42 -11.00
N ASN A 398 12.02 13.51 -11.50
CA ASN A 398 13.37 13.91 -11.10
C ASN A 398 13.36 14.27 -9.61
N GLN A 399 14.37 13.78 -8.87
CA GLN A 399 14.54 14.09 -7.45
C GLN A 399 14.85 15.57 -7.20
#